data_AF-A0A7X7PHK8-F1
#
_entry.id   AF-A0A7X7PHK8-F1
#
_cell.length_a   1.000
_cell.length_b   1.000
_cell.length_c   1.000
_cell.angle_alpha   90.00
_cell.angle_beta   90.00
_cell.angle_gamma   90.00
#
_symmetry.space_group_name_H-M   'P 1'
#
loop_
_entity.id
_entity.type
_entity.pdbx_description
1 polymer ?
#
loop_
_entity_poly.entity_id
_entity_poly.type
_entity_poly.pdbx_seq_one_letter_code
_entity_poly.pdbx_strand_id
1 'polypeptide(L)'
;MPPIPPVSRCCRSATLLLSALWAFPAAVLAQEPAPAAADSLRAPMEMLLTQTVVEAEQEFARVAREVGVRDAFLAFLAPQSVVFLPRASNGRAAYADAPTEPVLHWAPALAESAASDDLGYTTGPFSLLATASGPVISHGWYLSVWKR
;
A
#
# COMPACT_ATOMS: atom_id res chain seq x y z
N MET A 1 -43.79 -52.36 62.08
CA MET A 1 -42.44 -52.19 61.48
C MET A 1 -42.08 -50.71 61.58
N PRO A 2 -40.82 -50.36 61.84
CA PRO A 2 -40.38 -49.55 63.00
C PRO A 2 -40.56 -48.02 62.87
N PRO A 3 -40.51 -47.28 64.01
CA PRO A 3 -40.49 -45.82 64.08
C PRO A 3 -39.04 -45.28 64.12
N ILE A 4 -38.68 -44.27 63.31
CA ILE A 4 -37.32 -43.67 63.27
C ILE A 4 -37.47 -42.18 62.82
N PRO A 5 -36.70 -41.19 63.35
CA PRO A 5 -37.05 -40.30 64.46
C PRO A 5 -37.09 -38.81 64.04
N PRO A 6 -37.35 -37.85 64.95
CA PRO A 6 -37.29 -36.42 64.61
C PRO A 6 -35.85 -35.92 64.58
N VAL A 7 -35.56 -34.99 63.66
CA VAL A 7 -34.32 -34.20 63.73
C VAL A 7 -34.61 -32.88 64.41
N SER A 8 -34.07 -32.76 65.62
CA SER A 8 -34.12 -31.58 66.47
C SER A 8 -33.25 -30.44 65.93
N ARG A 9 -33.79 -29.22 66.05
CA ARG A 9 -33.14 -27.95 66.42
C ARG A 9 -31.65 -27.80 66.08
N CYS A 10 -31.34 -26.73 65.34
CA CYS A 10 -30.35 -25.79 65.83
C CYS A 10 -30.71 -24.36 65.44
N CYS A 11 -31.09 -23.60 66.46
CA CYS A 11 -31.09 -22.15 66.47
C CYS A 11 -29.63 -21.68 66.50
N ARG A 12 -29.26 -20.70 65.65
CA ARG A 12 -28.07 -19.81 65.67
C ARG A 12 -27.78 -19.45 64.21
N SER A 13 -27.56 -18.22 63.79
CA SER A 13 -27.46 -16.95 64.47
C SER A 13 -27.68 -15.89 63.40
N ALA A 14 -28.34 -14.79 63.78
CA ALA A 14 -28.13 -13.53 63.10
C ALA A 14 -26.64 -13.17 63.19
N THR A 15 -25.99 -12.92 62.06
CA THR A 15 -24.75 -12.14 62.02
C THR A 15 -24.89 -11.13 60.90
N LEU A 16 -25.14 -9.91 61.34
CA LEU A 16 -25.09 -8.69 60.57
C LEU A 16 -23.66 -8.42 60.10
N LEU A 17 -23.58 -7.81 58.92
CA LEU A 17 -22.53 -6.92 58.41
C LEU A 17 -21.17 -7.57 58.09
N LEU A 18 -20.78 -7.49 56.81
CA LEU A 18 -19.67 -6.61 56.43
C LEU A 18 -19.71 -6.36 54.91
N SER A 19 -19.78 -5.07 54.56
CA SER A 19 -19.66 -4.54 53.22
C SER A 19 -18.31 -4.94 52.62
N ALA A 20 -18.29 -5.92 51.72
CA ALA A 20 -17.15 -6.15 50.84
C ALA A 20 -17.39 -5.32 49.57
N LEU A 21 -16.93 -4.07 49.62
CA LEU A 21 -16.64 -3.26 48.44
C LEU A 21 -15.72 -4.09 47.55
N TRP A 22 -16.27 -4.72 46.51
CA TRP A 22 -15.45 -5.22 45.42
C TRP A 22 -14.83 -3.99 44.77
N ALA A 23 -13.56 -3.77 45.10
CA ALA A 23 -12.69 -2.86 44.39
C ALA A 23 -12.83 -3.21 42.90
N PHE A 24 -13.50 -2.34 42.14
CA PHE A 24 -13.37 -2.33 40.71
C PHE A 24 -11.86 -2.27 40.43
N PRO A 25 -11.25 -3.28 39.79
CA PRO A 25 -9.92 -3.08 39.26
C PRO A 25 -10.03 -1.85 38.38
N ALA A 26 -9.18 -0.86 38.67
CA ALA A 26 -9.11 0.38 37.93
C ALA A 26 -9.20 0.01 36.44
N ALA A 27 -10.30 0.42 35.81
CA ALA A 27 -10.37 0.48 34.38
C ALA A 27 -9.21 1.40 33.99
N VAL A 28 -8.10 0.80 33.61
CA VAL A 28 -7.07 1.48 32.83
C VAL A 28 -7.83 1.91 31.59
N LEU A 29 -8.26 3.18 31.59
CA LEU A 29 -8.70 3.86 30.40
C LEU A 29 -7.57 3.66 29.42
N ALA A 30 -7.78 2.82 28.42
CA ALA A 30 -6.98 2.85 27.22
C ALA A 30 -7.10 4.28 26.73
N GLN A 31 -6.07 5.08 27.02
CA GLN A 31 -5.90 6.38 26.39
C GLN A 31 -5.69 6.04 24.92
N GLU A 32 -6.77 6.03 24.13
CA GLU A 32 -6.60 5.97 22.68
C GLU A 32 -5.70 7.15 22.29
N PRO A 33 -4.61 6.91 21.54
CA PRO A 33 -3.75 8.00 21.12
C PRO A 33 -4.61 9.02 20.35
N ALA A 34 -4.54 10.28 20.76
CA ALA A 34 -5.41 11.33 20.26
C ALA A 34 -5.29 11.47 18.72
N PRO A 35 -6.41 11.61 17.99
CA PRO A 35 -6.42 11.64 16.52
C PRO A 35 -5.54 12.76 15.91
N ALA A 36 -5.31 13.84 16.66
CA ALA A 36 -4.50 14.97 16.22
C ALA A 36 -3.00 14.66 16.01
N ALA A 37 -2.45 13.66 16.70
CA ALA A 37 -1.03 13.31 16.56
C ALA A 37 -0.75 12.50 15.28
N ALA A 38 -1.72 11.71 14.81
CA ALA A 38 -1.60 10.98 13.54
C ALA A 38 -1.74 11.92 12.33
N ASP A 39 -2.55 12.97 12.45
CA ASP A 39 -2.84 13.90 11.35
C ASP A 39 -1.65 14.82 11.02
N SER A 40 -0.83 15.17 12.02
CA SER A 40 0.33 16.06 11.84
C SER A 40 1.49 15.43 11.05
N LEU A 41 1.61 14.11 11.07
CA LEU A 41 2.64 13.36 10.33
C LEU A 41 2.16 12.90 8.95
N ARG A 42 0.86 12.94 8.68
CA ARG A 42 0.25 12.40 7.47
C ARG A 42 0.73 13.09 6.20
N ALA A 43 0.56 14.41 6.10
CA ALA A 43 0.93 15.15 4.89
C ALA A 43 2.45 15.09 4.59
N PRO A 44 3.36 15.24 5.58
CA PRO A 44 4.78 15.00 5.35
C PRO A 44 5.09 13.57 4.87
N MET A 45 4.43 12.56 5.44
CA MET A 45 4.61 11.18 5.02
C MET A 45 4.13 10.96 3.59
N GLU A 46 2.91 11.37 3.26
CA GLU A 46 2.34 11.28 1.90
C GLU A 46 3.23 11.96 0.85
N MET A 47 3.84 13.10 1.20
CA MET A 47 4.81 13.79 0.33
C MET A 47 6.08 12.96 0.11
N LEU A 48 6.66 12.39 1.18
CA LEU A 48 7.84 11.53 1.09
C LEU A 48 7.55 10.27 0.27
N LEU A 49 6.44 9.59 0.54
CA LEU A 49 6.04 8.39 -0.18
C LEU A 49 5.83 8.69 -1.68
N THR A 50 5.12 9.76 -2.00
CA THR A 50 4.89 10.20 -3.38
C THR A 50 6.20 10.55 -4.08
N GLN A 51 7.13 11.21 -3.38
CA GLN A 51 8.46 11.52 -3.91
C GLN A 51 9.23 10.25 -4.31
N THR A 52 9.14 9.16 -3.54
CA THR A 52 9.80 7.89 -3.91
C THR A 52 9.24 7.29 -5.20
N VAL A 53 7.93 7.42 -5.46
CA VAL A 53 7.29 6.95 -6.70
C VAL A 53 7.73 7.81 -7.89
N VAL A 54 7.81 9.13 -7.69
CA VAL A 54 8.32 10.06 -8.71
C VAL A 54 9.76 9.72 -9.09
N GLU A 55 10.61 9.45 -8.10
CA GLU A 55 12.01 9.08 -8.33
C GLU A 55 12.13 7.76 -9.11
N ALA A 56 11.34 6.74 -8.77
CA ALA A 56 11.33 5.48 -9.50
C ALA A 56 10.93 5.67 -10.98
N GLU A 57 9.93 6.50 -11.25
CA GLU A 57 9.48 6.80 -12.61
C GLU A 57 10.50 7.64 -13.39
N GLN A 58 11.13 8.62 -12.75
CA GLN A 58 12.18 9.43 -13.36
C GLN A 58 13.41 8.57 -13.70
N GLU A 59 13.74 7.62 -12.83
CA GLU A 59 14.82 6.67 -13.05
C GLU A 59 14.52 5.72 -14.22
N PHE A 60 13.30 5.18 -14.30
CA PHE A 60 12.85 4.45 -15.49
C PHE A 60 12.98 5.29 -16.76
N ALA A 61 12.49 6.53 -16.74
CA ALA A 61 12.55 7.41 -17.89
C ALA A 61 13.99 7.74 -18.31
N ARG A 62 14.91 7.87 -17.34
CA ARG A 62 16.35 8.04 -17.60
C ARG A 62 16.94 6.80 -18.26
N VAL A 63 16.71 5.61 -17.69
CA VAL A 63 17.20 4.35 -18.22
C VAL A 63 16.64 4.09 -19.62
N ALA A 64 15.34 4.33 -19.86
CA ALA A 64 14.72 4.18 -21.18
C ALA A 64 15.37 5.06 -22.26
N ARG A 65 15.89 6.23 -21.90
CA ARG A 65 16.65 7.09 -22.83
C ARG A 65 18.06 6.57 -23.10
N GLU A 66 18.67 5.88 -22.14
CA GLU A 66 20.06 5.41 -22.22
C GLU A 66 20.19 4.05 -22.90
N VAL A 67 19.33 3.09 -22.54
CA VAL A 67 19.40 1.70 -23.02
C VAL A 67 18.27 1.33 -23.98
N GLY A 68 17.34 2.25 -24.22
CA GLY A 68 16.19 2.02 -25.10
C GLY A 68 14.99 1.39 -24.39
N VAL A 69 13.88 1.33 -25.13
CA VAL A 69 12.55 0.98 -24.60
C VAL A 69 12.50 -0.45 -24.08
N ARG A 70 12.89 -1.42 -24.91
CA ARG A 70 12.83 -2.85 -24.57
C ARG A 70 13.58 -3.14 -23.27
N ASP A 71 14.84 -2.73 -23.20
CA ASP A 71 15.72 -3.11 -22.11
C ASP A 71 15.32 -2.39 -20.81
N ALA A 72 14.85 -1.15 -20.89
CA ALA A 72 14.30 -0.45 -19.72
C ALA A 72 13.02 -1.12 -19.21
N PHE A 73 12.05 -1.45 -20.07
CA PHE A 73 10.86 -2.17 -19.61
C PHE A 73 11.21 -3.53 -19.02
N LEU A 74 12.15 -4.28 -19.60
CA LEU A 74 12.61 -5.56 -19.05
C LEU A 74 13.40 -5.42 -17.74
N ALA A 75 13.99 -4.26 -17.46
CA ALA A 75 14.67 -3.97 -16.20
C ALA A 75 13.67 -3.62 -15.07
N PHE A 76 12.62 -2.85 -15.37
CA PHE A 76 11.70 -2.32 -14.34
C PHE A 76 10.41 -3.14 -14.17
N LEU A 77 9.98 -3.89 -15.18
CA LEU A 77 8.76 -4.71 -15.08
C LEU A 77 8.99 -5.94 -14.20
N ALA A 78 8.21 -6.03 -13.13
CA ALA A 78 8.14 -7.21 -12.27
C ALA A 78 7.78 -8.49 -13.08
N PRO A 79 8.20 -9.70 -12.63
CA PRO A 79 7.89 -10.96 -13.32
C PRO A 79 6.40 -11.18 -13.66
N GLN A 80 5.51 -10.71 -12.79
CA GLN A 80 4.06 -10.84 -12.92
C GLN A 80 3.37 -9.53 -13.32
N SER A 81 4.11 -8.56 -13.87
CA SER A 81 3.52 -7.30 -14.32
C SER A 81 2.56 -7.51 -15.49
N VAL A 82 1.64 -6.57 -15.67
CA VAL A 82 0.67 -6.54 -16.77
C VAL A 82 0.82 -5.23 -17.51
N VAL A 83 0.81 -5.30 -18.85
CA VAL A 83 0.79 -4.12 -19.73
C VAL A 83 -0.40 -4.18 -20.67
N PHE A 84 -0.88 -3.01 -21.12
CA PHE A 84 -2.03 -2.88 -22.00
C PHE A 84 -1.61 -2.34 -23.37
N LEU A 85 -1.55 -3.21 -24.39
CA LEU A 85 -1.09 -2.83 -25.75
C LEU A 85 -1.87 -3.56 -26.87
N PRO A 86 -3.14 -3.21 -27.17
CA PRO A 86 -4.10 -2.53 -26.32
C PRO A 86 -4.77 -3.47 -25.29
N ARG A 87 -4.58 -4.78 -25.43
CA ARG A 87 -5.11 -5.80 -24.50
C ARG A 87 -4.11 -6.06 -23.36
N ALA A 88 -4.63 -6.52 -22.23
CA ALA A 88 -3.81 -6.95 -21.10
C ALA A 88 -2.95 -8.18 -21.49
N SER A 89 -1.66 -8.14 -21.16
CA SER A 89 -0.71 -9.23 -21.34
C SER A 89 0.38 -9.19 -20.28
N ASN A 90 1.13 -10.27 -20.09
CA ASN A 90 2.30 -10.25 -19.21
C ASN A 90 3.33 -9.24 -19.74
N GLY A 91 3.74 -8.31 -18.88
CA GLY A 91 4.56 -7.17 -19.28
C GLY A 91 5.92 -7.58 -19.84
N ARG A 92 6.62 -8.50 -19.18
CA ARG A 92 7.94 -8.94 -19.65
C ARG A 92 7.85 -9.68 -20.97
N ALA A 93 6.84 -10.55 -21.12
CA ALA A 93 6.60 -11.25 -22.38
C ALA A 93 6.27 -10.28 -23.53
N ALA A 94 5.51 -9.22 -23.26
CA ALA A 94 5.15 -8.22 -24.26
C ALA A 94 6.37 -7.45 -24.82
N TYR A 95 7.43 -7.28 -24.02
CA TYR A 95 8.65 -6.56 -24.42
C TYR A 95 9.82 -7.48 -24.78
N ALA A 96 9.70 -8.80 -24.65
CA ALA A 96 10.80 -9.74 -24.89
C ALA A 96 11.41 -9.61 -26.31
N ASP A 97 10.54 -9.42 -27.31
CA ASP A 97 10.89 -9.30 -28.73
C ASP A 97 10.61 -7.88 -29.28
N ALA A 98 10.48 -6.89 -28.41
CA ALA A 98 10.24 -5.51 -28.85
C ALA A 98 11.45 -4.93 -29.62
N PRO A 99 11.22 -4.06 -30.62
CA PRO A 99 12.31 -3.36 -31.30
C PRO A 99 13.16 -2.53 -30.32
N THR A 100 14.46 -2.43 -30.61
CA THR A 100 15.44 -1.72 -29.76
C THR A 100 15.72 -0.29 -30.23
N GLU A 101 15.35 0.02 -31.47
CA GLU A 101 15.59 1.29 -32.15
C GLU A 101 14.74 2.47 -31.65
N PRO A 102 13.45 2.29 -31.28
CA PRO A 102 12.62 3.40 -30.85
C PRO A 102 13.15 4.09 -29.59
N VAL A 103 12.94 5.40 -29.52
CA VAL A 103 13.33 6.23 -28.37
C VAL A 103 12.10 6.74 -27.66
N LEU A 104 12.05 6.57 -26.34
CA LEU A 104 10.93 6.98 -25.51
C LEU A 104 11.26 8.24 -24.70
N HIS A 105 10.48 9.30 -24.93
CA HIS A 105 10.37 10.40 -23.99
C HIS A 105 9.19 10.16 -23.06
N TRP A 106 9.47 10.20 -21.76
CA TRP A 106 8.54 9.84 -20.70
C TRP A 106 8.80 10.73 -19.49
N ALA A 107 7.75 11.32 -18.93
CA ALA A 107 7.87 12.19 -17.76
C ALA A 107 6.61 12.13 -16.89
N PRO A 108 6.73 12.00 -15.55
CA PRO A 108 5.58 12.10 -14.66
C PRO A 108 5.05 13.53 -14.61
N ALA A 109 3.73 13.67 -14.76
CA ALA A 109 3.01 14.92 -14.56
C ALA A 109 2.20 14.90 -13.25
N LEU A 110 1.77 13.71 -12.82
CA LEU A 110 1.09 13.46 -11.55
C LEU A 110 1.60 12.16 -10.95
N ALA A 111 1.68 12.12 -9.63
CA ALA A 111 2.03 10.94 -8.85
C ALA A 111 1.25 10.93 -7.54
N GLU A 112 0.88 9.73 -7.09
CA GLU A 112 0.33 9.49 -5.75
C GLU A 112 0.85 8.16 -5.22
N SER A 113 0.77 8.00 -3.91
CA SER A 113 1.20 6.80 -3.18
C SER A 113 0.10 6.32 -2.24
N ALA A 114 0.01 5.01 -2.03
CA ALA A 114 -0.86 4.46 -1.00
C ALA A 114 -0.25 4.74 0.39
N ALA A 115 -1.10 5.01 1.38
CA ALA A 115 -0.65 5.23 2.76
C ALA A 115 0.06 3.99 3.37
N SER A 116 -0.15 2.81 2.79
CA SER A 116 0.54 1.56 3.12
C SER A 116 1.99 1.49 2.62
N ASP A 117 2.41 2.39 1.74
CA ASP A 117 3.74 2.41 1.11
C ASP A 117 4.12 1.14 0.30
N ASP A 118 3.13 0.31 -0.05
CA ASP A 118 3.33 -0.88 -0.88
C ASP A 118 3.06 -0.61 -2.37
N LEU A 119 2.30 0.44 -2.67
CA LEU A 119 1.88 0.81 -4.02
C LEU A 119 1.94 2.32 -4.25
N GLY A 120 2.17 2.70 -5.49
CA GLY A 120 2.01 4.07 -5.99
C GLY A 120 1.71 4.07 -7.48
N TYR A 121 1.29 5.21 -8.00
CA TYR A 121 1.07 5.37 -9.44
C TYR A 121 1.54 6.72 -9.95
N THR A 122 1.86 6.74 -11.22
CA THR A 122 2.29 7.92 -11.98
C THR A 122 1.56 7.97 -13.30
N THR A 123 1.25 9.17 -13.75
CA THR A 123 0.72 9.41 -15.09
C THR A 123 1.34 10.67 -15.68
N GLY A 124 1.46 10.69 -16.99
CA GLY A 124 2.04 11.81 -17.71
C GLY A 124 2.07 11.58 -19.21
N PRO A 125 2.54 12.59 -19.96
CA PRO A 125 2.70 12.47 -21.40
C PRO A 125 3.87 11.55 -21.76
N PHE A 126 3.74 10.86 -22.88
CA PHE A 126 4.87 10.20 -23.54
C PHE A 126 4.89 10.50 -25.04
N SER A 127 6.07 10.40 -25.64
CA SER A 127 6.25 10.32 -27.08
C SER A 127 7.29 9.25 -27.43
N LEU A 128 7.01 8.51 -28.50
CA LEU A 128 7.86 7.47 -29.04
C LEU A 128 8.34 7.92 -30.42
N LEU A 129 9.66 8.00 -30.59
CA LEU A 129 10.29 8.33 -31.87
C LEU A 129 10.79 7.04 -32.51
N ALA A 130 10.75 6.96 -33.85
CA ALA A 130 11.26 5.80 -34.59
C ALA A 130 12.76 5.55 -34.32
N THR A 131 13.52 6.63 -34.18
CA THR A 131 14.94 6.68 -33.80
C THR A 131 15.20 8.02 -33.10
N ALA A 132 16.38 8.24 -32.52
CA ALA A 132 16.72 9.47 -31.80
C ALA A 132 16.57 10.77 -32.63
N SER A 133 16.67 10.69 -33.97
CA SER A 133 16.46 11.83 -34.88
C SER A 133 15.30 11.58 -35.86
N GLY A 134 14.51 10.54 -35.61
CA GLY A 134 13.38 10.14 -36.45
C GLY A 134 12.08 10.89 -36.09
N PRO A 135 11.01 10.67 -36.86
CA PRO A 135 9.70 11.24 -36.54
C PRO A 135 9.11 10.60 -35.27
N VAL A 136 8.20 11.32 -34.63
CA VAL A 136 7.31 10.76 -33.60
C VAL A 136 6.35 9.78 -34.27
N ILE A 137 6.37 8.53 -33.80
CA ILE A 137 5.51 7.43 -34.31
C ILE A 137 4.34 7.11 -33.39
N SER A 138 4.40 7.53 -32.12
CA SER A 138 3.30 7.42 -31.18
C SER A 138 3.44 8.48 -30.07
N HIS A 139 2.32 8.92 -29.51
CA HIS A 139 2.29 9.80 -28.35
C HIS A 139 0.99 9.60 -27.57
N GLY A 140 0.94 10.07 -26.33
CA GLY A 140 -0.27 9.98 -25.52
C GLY A 140 0.02 10.18 -24.05
N TRP A 141 -0.81 9.53 -23.23
CA TRP A 141 -0.66 9.47 -21.79
C TRP A 141 -0.41 8.04 -21.34
N TYR A 142 0.42 7.87 -20.33
CA TYR A 142 0.66 6.59 -19.70
C TYR A 142 0.04 6.53 -18.31
N LEU A 143 -0.08 5.31 -17.77
CA LEU A 143 -0.31 5.05 -16.36
C LEU A 143 0.62 3.92 -15.94
N SER A 144 1.50 4.20 -14.98
CA SER A 144 2.36 3.19 -14.34
C SER A 144 1.86 2.94 -12.93
N VAL A 145 1.86 1.68 -12.51
CA VAL A 145 1.64 1.30 -11.11
C VAL A 145 2.93 0.68 -10.60
N TRP A 146 3.45 1.26 -9.53
CA TRP A 146 4.69 0.89 -8.88
C TRP A 146 4.38 0.07 -7.64
N LYS A 147 5.21 -0.94 -7.40
CA LYS A 147 5.19 -1.75 -6.20
C LYS A 147 6.59 -1.75 -5.58
N ARG A 148 6.65 -1.54 -4.27
CA ARG A 148 7.90 -1.63 -3.50
C ARG A 148 8.36 -3.07 -3.29
#